data_AF-A0A377K0R8-F1
#
_entry.id   AF-A0A377K0R8-F1
#
_cell.length_a   1.000
_cell.length_b   1.000
_cell.length_c   1.000
_cell.angle_alpha   90.00
_cell.angle_beta   90.00
_cell.angle_gamma   90.00
#
_symmetry.space_group_name_H-M   'P 1'
#
loop_
_entity.id
_entity.type
_entity.pdbx_description
1 polymer ?
#
loop_
_entity_poly.entity_id
_entity_poly.type
_entity_poly.pdbx_seq_one_letter_code
_entity_poly.pdbx_strand_id
1 'polypeptide(L)' 'MISTAWILLFAPGTGTPVIGGLTSDRAIKLVRGLKDLNIVGMDVVEVAPAYDQSEITALAAATLALEMLYIQAAKKGE' A
#
# COMPACT_ATOMS: atom_id res chain seq x y z
N MET A 1 -10.86 -6.02 -4.95
CA MET A 1 -9.48 -5.71 -5.35
C MET A 1 -9.30 -4.21 -5.19
N ILE A 2 -8.54 -3.79 -4.19
CA ILE A 2 -8.26 -2.36 -3.93
C ILE A 2 -6.83 -2.14 -4.46
N SER A 3 -6.69 -1.56 -5.65
CA SER A 3 -5.36 -1.27 -6.22
C SER A 3 -4.72 -0.11 -5.46
N THR A 4 -3.54 -0.34 -4.87
CA THR A 4 -2.93 0.56 -3.87
C THR A 4 -1.94 1.58 -4.43
N ALA A 5 -1.32 1.38 -5.61
CA ALA A 5 -0.30 2.31 -6.11
C ALA A 5 -0.85 3.55 -6.84
N TRP A 6 -2.03 3.46 -7.47
CA TRP A 6 -2.59 4.56 -8.28
C TRP A 6 -3.07 5.75 -7.44
N ILE A 7 -3.25 5.53 -6.14
CA ILE A 7 -3.82 6.50 -5.21
C ILE A 7 -2.76 7.15 -4.34
N LEU A 8 -1.47 6.85 -4.47
CA LEU A 8 -0.43 7.43 -3.61
C LEU A 8 0.19 8.67 -4.27
N LEU A 9 0.16 9.79 -3.54
CA LEU A 9 0.75 11.07 -3.95
C LEU A 9 2.28 11.01 -4.12
N PHE A 10 2.93 10.08 -3.40
CA PHE A 10 4.39 9.90 -3.38
C PHE A 10 4.83 8.58 -4.04
N ALA A 11 4.13 8.17 -5.10
CA ALA A 11 4.43 6.96 -5.88
C ALA A 11 4.68 7.32 -7.35
N PRO A 12 5.80 7.98 -7.71
CA PRO A 12 6.13 8.27 -9.12
C PRO A 12 6.37 7.01 -9.94
N GLY A 13 6.79 5.91 -9.28
CA GLY A 13 7.04 4.61 -9.88
C GLY A 13 5.76 3.84 -10.18
N THR A 14 4.85 4.41 -10.96
CA THR A 14 3.62 3.75 -11.43
C THR A 14 3.36 4.08 -12.89
N GLY A 15 2.73 3.18 -13.65
CA GLY A 15 2.52 3.35 -15.09
C GLY A 15 1.53 4.47 -15.45
N THR A 16 0.76 4.93 -14.47
CA THR A 16 -0.46 5.73 -14.68
C THR A 16 -0.72 6.68 -13.50
N PRO A 17 0.19 7.64 -13.27
CA PRO A 17 0.07 8.57 -12.14
C PRO A 17 -1.19 9.45 -12.27
N VAL A 18 -1.93 9.59 -11.16
CA VAL A 18 -3.12 10.45 -11.07
C VAL A 18 -2.92 11.49 -9.97
N ILE A 19 -3.21 12.77 -10.27
CA ILE A 19 -3.07 13.87 -9.30
C ILE A 19 -4.09 13.77 -8.15
N GLY A 20 -3.74 14.34 -6.99
CA GLY A 20 -4.66 14.40 -5.83
C GLY A 20 -4.74 13.12 -5.00
N GLY A 21 -3.73 12.25 -5.09
CA GLY A 21 -3.66 11.02 -4.32
C GLY A 21 -3.56 11.20 -2.79
N LEU A 22 -3.72 10.10 -2.07
CA LEU A 22 -3.46 9.91 -0.65
C LEU A 22 -1.99 10.10 -0.32
N THR A 23 -1.73 10.68 0.84
CA THR A 23 -0.40 10.62 1.45
C THR A 23 -0.14 9.22 2.02
N SER A 24 1.13 8.81 2.12
CA SER A 24 1.52 7.50 2.65
C SER A 24 1.01 7.27 4.09
N ASP A 25 1.00 8.31 4.92
CA ASP A 25 0.40 8.28 6.28
C ASP A 25 -1.09 7.90 6.24
N ARG A 26 -1.86 8.52 5.34
CA ARG A 26 -3.29 8.26 5.23
C ARG A 26 -3.57 6.86 4.71
N ALA A 27 -2.76 6.37 3.76
CA ALA A 27 -2.85 5.01 3.26
C ALA A 27 -2.61 3.97 4.37
N ILE A 28 -1.56 4.15 5.19
CA ILE A 28 -1.26 3.24 6.32
C ILE A 28 -2.41 3.23 7.33
N LYS A 29 -2.94 4.40 7.70
CA LYS A 29 -4.09 4.50 8.64
C LYS A 29 -5.33 3.79 8.11
N LEU A 30 -5.60 3.90 6.81
CA LEU A 30 -6.70 3.19 6.17
C LEU A 30 -6.50 1.68 6.24
N VAL A 31 -5.31 1.19 5.89
CA VAL A 31 -4.97 -0.25 5.97
C VAL A 31 -5.18 -0.76 7.40
N ARG A 32 -4.64 -0.08 8.42
CA ARG A 32 -4.85 -0.43 9.84
C ARG A 32 -6.31 -0.44 10.26
N GLY A 33 -7.14 0.41 9.66
CA GLY A 33 -8.59 0.43 9.88
C GLY A 33 -9.31 -0.82 9.36
N LEU A 34 -8.69 -1.60 8.47
CA LEU A 34 -9.26 -2.84 7.95
C LEU A 34 -9.10 -4.04 8.89
N LYS A 35 -8.48 -3.86 10.07
CA LYS A 35 -8.13 -4.94 10.99
C LYS A 35 -9.29 -5.89 11.36
N ASP A 36 -10.51 -5.38 11.45
CA ASP A 36 -11.66 -6.16 11.92
C ASP A 36 -12.27 -7.00 10.79
N LEU A 37 -11.93 -6.71 9.52
CA LEU A 37 -12.47 -7.42 8.35
C LEU A 37 -11.83 -8.80 8.18
N ASN A 38 -12.61 -9.79 7.74
CA ASN A 38 -12.10 -11.12 7.40
C ASN A 38 -11.30 -11.10 6.08
N ILE A 39 -10.05 -10.68 6.15
CA ILE A 39 -9.15 -10.59 5.00
C ILE A 39 -8.49 -11.95 4.76
N VAL A 40 -8.81 -12.57 3.62
CA VAL A 40 -8.23 -13.87 3.20
C VAL A 40 -6.93 -13.72 2.40
N GLY A 41 -6.66 -12.53 1.88
CA GLY A 41 -5.47 -12.23 1.08
C GLY A 41 -5.43 -10.75 0.68
N MET A 42 -4.23 -10.25 0.42
CA MET A 42 -3.97 -8.87 -0.01
C MET A 42 -2.87 -8.86 -1.08
N ASP A 43 -2.93 -7.88 -1.97
CA ASP A 43 -1.94 -7.62 -3.00
C ASP A 43 -1.46 -6.16 -2.96
N VAL A 44 -0.21 -5.94 -3.35
CA VAL A 44 0.35 -4.63 -3.64
C VAL A 44 0.83 -4.68 -5.08
N VAL A 45 0.19 -3.91 -5.94
CA VAL A 45 0.40 -3.95 -7.39
C VAL A 45 0.89 -2.59 -7.88
N GLU A 46 1.32 -2.55 -9.15
CA GLU A 46 1.50 -1.29 -9.89
C GLU A 46 2.69 -0.44 -9.43
N VAL A 47 3.65 -1.11 -8.79
CA VAL A 47 5.02 -0.62 -8.62
C VAL A 47 5.78 -0.86 -9.92
N ALA A 48 6.23 0.22 -10.54
CA ALA A 48 7.03 0.22 -11.76
C ALA A 48 8.42 0.82 -11.46
N PRO A 49 9.43 -0.03 -11.17
CA PRO A 49 10.78 0.42 -10.77
C PRO A 49 11.44 1.35 -11.78
N ALA A 50 11.14 1.20 -13.08
CA ALA A 50 11.69 2.04 -14.14
C ALA A 50 11.27 3.52 -14.04
N TYR A 51 10.12 3.80 -13.41
CA TYR A 51 9.62 5.16 -13.18
C TYR A 51 9.89 5.65 -11.75
N ASP A 52 10.40 4.77 -10.88
CA ASP A 52 10.63 5.11 -9.48
C ASP A 52 11.86 5.98 -9.31
N GLN A 53 11.76 7.00 -8.47
CA GLN A 53 12.84 7.93 -8.17
C GLN A 53 13.29 7.70 -6.74
N SER A 54 14.55 7.33 -6.55
CA SER A 54 15.10 7.00 -5.22
C SER A 54 14.34 5.89 -4.50
N GLU A 55 13.72 4.96 -5.24
CA GLU A 55 13.01 3.79 -4.72
C GLU A 55 11.86 4.10 -3.75
N ILE A 56 11.36 5.34 -3.76
CA ILE A 56 10.35 5.78 -2.79
C ILE A 56 9.03 5.03 -2.98
N THR A 57 8.69 4.65 -4.21
CA THR A 57 7.47 3.90 -4.52
C THR A 57 7.62 2.45 -4.06
N ALA A 58 8.76 1.83 -4.33
CA ALA A 58 9.08 0.50 -3.84
C ALA A 58 9.09 0.44 -2.31
N LEU A 59 9.66 1.45 -1.65
CA LEU A 59 9.66 1.56 -0.18
C LEU A 59 8.26 1.73 0.40
N ALA A 60 7.44 2.59 -0.21
CA ALA A 60 6.05 2.79 0.20
C ALA A 60 5.24 1.49 0.04
N ALA A 61 5.41 0.79 -1.08
CA ALA A 61 4.77 -0.48 -1.35
C ALA A 61 5.18 -1.57 -0.35
N ALA A 62 6.48 -1.68 -0.04
CA ALA A 62 6.99 -2.61 0.96
C ALA A 62 6.44 -2.31 2.36
N THR A 63 6.34 -1.03 2.73
CA THR A 63 5.75 -0.61 4.01
C THR A 63 4.28 -0.98 4.09
N LEU A 64 3.50 -0.78 3.02
CA LEU A 64 2.09 -1.18 2.97
C LEU A 64 1.93 -2.71 3.09
N ALA A 65 2.76 -3.49 2.38
CA ALA A 65 2.74 -4.94 2.49
C ALA A 65 3.07 -5.42 3.92
N LEU A 66 3.98 -4.74 4.61
CA LEU A 66 4.29 -5.05 6.01
C LEU A 66 3.12 -4.75 6.95
N GLU A 67 2.44 -3.62 6.78
CA GLU A 67 1.24 -3.28 7.57
C GLU A 67 0.11 -4.30 7.37
N MET A 68 -0.06 -4.75 6.13
CA MET A 68 -0.99 -5.83 5.80
C MET A 68 -0.63 -7.14 6.53
N LEU A 69 0.65 -7.51 6.57
CA LEU A 69 1.11 -8.68 7.32
C LEU A 69 0.86 -8.53 8.83
N TYR A 70 1.07 -7.34 9.40
CA TYR A 70 0.80 -7.10 10.82
C TYR A 70 -0.66 -7.28 11.18
N ILE A 71 -1.58 -6.84 10.31
CA ILE A 71 -3.01 -7.06 10.53
C ILE A 71 -3.34 -8.56 10.52
N GLN A 72 -2.83 -9.31 9.54
CA GLN A 72 -3.07 -10.77 9.47
C GLN A 72 -2.48 -11.51 10.67
N ALA A 73 -1.29 -11.10 11.12
CA ALA A 73 -0.63 -11.67 12.28
C ALA A 73 -1.42 -11.38 13.57
N ALA A 74 -1.90 -10.15 13.74
CA ALA A 74 -2.71 -9.77 14.90
C ALA A 74 -3.98 -10.62 15.02
N LYS A 75 -4.68 -10.88 13.90
CA LYS A 75 -5.88 -11.73 13.89
C LYS A 75 -5.63 -13.20 14.22
N LYS A 76 -4.42 -13.72 13.97
CA LYS A 76 -4.07 -15.11 14.27
C LYS A 76 -3.75 -15.34 15.75
N GLY A 77 -3.41 -14.28 16.48
CA GLY A 77 -3.08 -14.32 17.91
C GLY A 77 -4.29 -14.25 18.84
N GLU A 78 -5.49 -14.00 18.30
CA GLU A 78 -6.79 -14.06 18.98
C GLU A 78 -7.43 -15.44 18.81
#